data_AF-A0AAV9BDC0-F1
#
_entry.id   AF-A0AAV9BDC0-F1
#
_cell.length_a   1.000
_cell.length_b   1.000
_cell.length_c   1.000
_cell.angle_alpha   90.00
_cell.angle_beta   90.00
_cell.angle_gamma   90.00
#
_symmetry.space_group_name_H-M   'P 1'
#
loop_
_entity.id
_entity.type
_entity.pdbx_description
1 polymer ?
#
loop_
_entity_poly.entity_id
_entity_poly.type
_entity_poly.pdbx_seq_one_letter_code
_entity_poly.pdbx_strand_id
1 'polypeptide(L)'
;MVEEGFDDVPKLKMMNSDDMDRVAMTHQQKDAWEIRTYLHDRFLMRYTDKLEASGKPLAELLNYNTTILSSQYGMVRGHAARFRTQSKLSNETNHVRIKEGHVLKGIVASAPAVWLHSASTNG
;
A
#
# COMPACT_ATOMS: atom_id res chain seq x y z
N MET A 1 -25.38 14.39 4.48
CA MET A 1 -23.95 14.08 4.23
C MET A 1 -23.95 12.76 3.49
N VAL A 2 -23.72 12.80 2.18
CA VAL A 2 -23.63 11.57 1.39
C VAL A 2 -22.28 10.97 1.73
N GLU A 3 -22.28 9.81 2.38
CA GLU A 3 -21.11 8.95 2.48
C GLU A 3 -20.55 8.75 1.08
N GLU A 4 -19.38 9.32 0.86
CA GLU A 4 -18.64 9.24 -0.38
C GLU A 4 -18.14 7.80 -0.52
N GLY A 5 -18.99 6.97 -1.12
CA GLY A 5 -18.73 5.58 -1.47
C GLY A 5 -17.61 5.46 -2.49
N PHE A 6 -16.38 5.60 -2.02
CA PHE A 6 -15.18 5.08 -2.70
C PHE A 6 -14.98 3.58 -2.37
N ASP A 7 -16.06 2.81 -2.33
CA ASP A 7 -16.04 1.35 -2.07
C ASP A 7 -16.25 0.50 -3.33
N ASP A 8 -16.01 1.10 -4.50
CA ASP A 8 -15.78 0.36 -5.74
C ASP A 8 -14.47 0.84 -6.35
N VAL A 9 -13.38 0.73 -5.60
CA VAL A 9 -12.06 0.66 -6.23
C VAL A 9 -12.11 -0.59 -7.10
N PRO A 10 -12.20 -0.48 -8.43
CA PRO A 10 -12.19 -1.67 -9.24
C PRO A 10 -10.89 -2.36 -8.90
N LYS A 11 -10.94 -3.68 -8.73
CA LYS A 11 -9.81 -4.57 -8.94
C LYS A 11 -9.29 -4.24 -10.34
N LEU A 12 -8.50 -3.16 -10.44
CA LEU A 12 -7.74 -2.75 -11.61
C LEU A 12 -6.67 -3.82 -11.70
N LYS A 13 -7.12 -4.96 -12.23
CA LYS A 13 -6.34 -5.99 -12.86
C LYS A 13 -5.20 -5.25 -13.53
N MET A 14 -3.99 -5.46 -13.05
CA MET A 14 -2.75 -4.89 -13.60
C MET A 14 -2.84 -5.05 -15.11
N MET A 15 -3.16 -3.96 -15.81
CA MET A 15 -3.34 -3.96 -17.24
C MET A 15 -1.92 -4.06 -17.78
N ASN A 16 -1.59 -5.22 -18.37
CA ASN A 16 -0.24 -5.45 -18.87
C ASN A 16 0.06 -4.45 -20.00
N SER A 17 1.33 -4.19 -20.30
CA SER A 17 1.71 -3.32 -21.43
C SER A 17 1.00 -3.72 -22.74
N ASP A 18 0.83 -5.03 -22.95
CA ASP A 18 0.12 -5.59 -24.10
C ASP A 18 -1.38 -5.24 -24.11
N ASP A 19 -2.00 -5.16 -22.94
CA ASP A 19 -3.41 -4.74 -22.82
C ASP A 19 -3.54 -3.22 -23.02
N MET A 20 -2.54 -2.42 -22.63
CA MET A 20 -2.52 -0.97 -22.90
C MET A 20 -2.39 -0.65 -24.39
N ASP A 21 -1.65 -1.47 -25.15
CA ASP A 21 -1.53 -1.34 -26.60
C ASP A 21 -2.79 -1.82 -27.33
N ARG A 22 -3.46 -2.86 -26.82
CA ARG A 22 -4.75 -3.34 -27.35
C ARG A 22 -5.88 -2.30 -27.23
N VAL A 23 -5.84 -1.43 -26.23
CA VAL A 23 -6.90 -0.43 -25.98
C VAL A 23 -6.58 0.92 -26.63
N ALA A 24 -5.52 1.03 -27.44
CA ALA A 24 -5.11 2.26 -28.12
C ALA A 24 -5.02 3.47 -27.16
N MET A 25 -4.50 3.26 -25.95
CA MET A 25 -4.35 4.33 -24.96
C MET A 25 -3.33 5.37 -25.44
N THR A 26 -3.67 6.65 -25.24
CA THR A 26 -2.74 7.75 -25.53
C THR A 26 -1.56 7.72 -24.55
N HIS A 27 -0.42 8.28 -24.94
CA HIS A 27 0.73 8.38 -24.03
C HIS A 27 0.38 9.08 -22.71
N GLN A 28 -0.42 10.15 -22.78
CA GLN A 28 -0.88 10.85 -21.58
C GLN A 28 -1.71 9.96 -20.65
N GLN A 29 -2.52 9.05 -21.20
CA GLN A 29 -3.28 8.09 -20.40
C GLN A 29 -2.37 7.02 -19.78
N LYS A 30 -1.33 6.58 -20.51
CA LYS A 30 -0.31 5.64 -19.99
C LYS A 30 0.47 6.28 -18.83
N ASP A 31 0.92 7.52 -19.00
CA ASP A 31 1.64 8.29 -17.99
C ASP A 31 0.79 8.51 -16.73
N ALA A 32 -0.48 8.91 -16.90
CA ALA A 32 -1.41 9.08 -15.79
C ALA A 32 -1.63 7.76 -15.04
N TRP A 33 -1.76 6.64 -15.76
CA TRP A 33 -1.94 5.32 -15.15
C TRP A 33 -0.70 4.87 -14.35
N GLU A 34 0.50 5.11 -14.89
CA GLU A 34 1.77 4.82 -14.21
C GLU A 34 1.89 5.63 -12.91
N ILE A 35 1.56 6.93 -12.96
CA ILE A 35 1.56 7.82 -11.79
C ILE A 35 0.57 7.32 -10.74
N ARG A 36 -0.67 6.98 -11.11
CA ARG A 36 -1.70 6.46 -10.18
C ARG A 36 -1.23 5.20 -9.47
N THR A 37 -0.71 4.23 -10.23
CA THR A 37 -0.22 2.96 -9.68
C THR A 37 0.93 3.21 -8.71
N TYR A 38 1.89 4.06 -9.10
CA TYR A 38 3.04 4.39 -8.27
C TYR A 38 2.68 5.10 -6.96
N LEU A 39 1.72 6.04 -7.01
CA LEU A 39 1.24 6.76 -5.84
C LEU A 39 0.42 5.86 -4.92
N HIS A 40 -0.38 4.95 -5.48
CA HIS A 40 -1.19 4.00 -4.74
C HIS A 40 -0.31 3.11 -3.84
N ASP A 41 0.73 2.49 -4.42
CA ASP A 41 1.66 1.61 -3.69
C ASP A 41 2.41 2.32 -2.55
N ARG A 42 2.43 3.66 -2.58
CA ARG A 42 3.11 4.50 -1.60
C ARG A 42 2.15 5.28 -0.70
N PHE A 43 0.83 5.04 -0.79
CA PHE A 43 -0.17 5.82 -0.03
C PHE A 43 -0.03 7.34 -0.26
N LEU A 44 0.21 7.75 -1.50
CA LEU A 44 0.43 9.14 -1.93
C LEU A 44 -0.66 9.67 -2.88
N MET A 45 -1.79 8.97 -3.01
CA MET A 45 -2.90 9.30 -3.93
C MET A 45 -3.47 10.72 -3.80
N ARG A 46 -3.23 11.41 -2.68
CA ARG A 46 -3.62 12.82 -2.50
C ARG A 46 -2.90 13.79 -3.44
N TYR A 47 -1.82 13.37 -4.09
CA TYR A 47 -1.05 14.19 -5.03
C TYR A 47 -1.36 13.87 -6.50
N THR A 48 -2.25 12.90 -6.77
CA THR A 48 -2.55 12.41 -8.11
C THR A 48 -2.95 13.54 -9.05
N ASP A 49 -3.97 14.33 -8.68
CA ASP A 49 -4.49 15.40 -9.54
C ASP A 49 -3.41 16.42 -9.92
N LYS A 50 -2.54 16.80 -8.96
CA LYS A 50 -1.46 17.76 -9.20
C LYS A 50 -0.36 17.21 -10.10
N LEU A 51 -0.02 15.93 -9.95
CA LEU A 51 1.01 15.28 -10.75
C LEU A 51 0.49 15.03 -12.18
N GLU A 52 -0.76 14.60 -12.34
CA GLU A 52 -1.39 14.44 -13.65
C GLU A 52 -1.59 15.77 -14.38
N ALA A 53 -2.05 16.80 -13.68
CA ALA A 53 -2.21 18.13 -14.26
C ALA A 53 -0.89 18.74 -14.76
N SER A 54 0.25 18.26 -14.25
CA SER A 54 1.56 18.69 -14.76
C SER A 54 1.88 18.15 -16.15
N GLY A 55 1.19 17.08 -16.59
CA GLY A 55 1.39 16.44 -17.89
C GLY A 55 2.77 15.78 -18.04
N LYS A 56 3.48 15.56 -16.93
CA LYS A 56 4.84 15.00 -16.93
C LYS A 56 4.80 13.50 -16.66
N PRO A 57 5.61 12.70 -17.36
CA PRO A 57 5.69 11.27 -17.10
C PRO A 57 6.32 11.01 -15.72
N LEU A 58 6.01 9.85 -15.13
CA LEU A 58 6.53 9.47 -13.80
C LEU A 58 8.06 9.54 -13.75
N ALA A 59 8.74 9.07 -14.79
CA ALA A 59 10.20 9.10 -14.89
C ALA A 59 10.80 10.50 -14.71
N GLU A 60 10.14 11.54 -15.25
CA GLU A 60 10.59 12.93 -15.08
C GLU A 60 10.34 13.42 -13.66
N LEU A 61 9.15 13.11 -13.10
CA LEU A 61 8.77 13.50 -11.75
C LEU A 61 9.72 12.89 -10.69
N LEU A 62 10.22 11.68 -10.92
CA LEU A 62 11.19 11.00 -10.04
C LEU A 62 12.57 11.68 -10.01
N ASN A 63 12.91 12.45 -11.05
CA ASN A 63 14.16 13.21 -11.08
C ASN A 63 14.10 14.50 -10.25
N TYR A 64 12.92 14.89 -9.76
CA TYR A 64 12.78 16.09 -8.94
C TYR A 64 13.33 15.91 -7.54
N ASN A 65 14.00 16.95 -7.05
CA ASN A 65 14.43 17.02 -5.66
C ASN A 65 13.24 17.30 -4.72
N THR A 66 13.45 17.07 -3.43
CA THR A 66 12.38 17.27 -2.42
C THR A 66 11.87 18.72 -2.40
N THR A 67 12.71 19.70 -2.72
CA THR A 67 12.34 21.12 -2.73
C THR A 67 11.34 21.41 -3.84
N ILE A 68 11.57 20.88 -5.05
CA ILE A 68 10.65 21.04 -6.20
C ILE A 68 9.33 20.32 -5.90
N LEU A 69 9.39 19.08 -5.41
CA LEU A 69 8.20 18.32 -5.01
C LEU A 69 7.37 19.04 -3.94
N SER A 70 8.05 19.70 -2.99
CA SER A 70 7.36 20.46 -1.94
C SER A 70 6.74 21.75 -2.49
N SER A 71 7.51 22.53 -3.27
CA SER A 71 7.08 23.85 -3.74
C SER A 71 6.00 23.77 -4.83
N GLN A 72 6.19 22.90 -5.83
CA GLN A 72 5.27 22.81 -6.98
C GLN A 72 4.08 21.90 -6.72
N TYR A 73 4.28 20.80 -5.99
CA TYR A 73 3.24 19.78 -5.80
C TYR A 73 2.67 19.76 -4.38
N GLY A 74 3.21 20.59 -3.47
CA GLY A 74 2.76 20.67 -2.08
C GLY A 74 3.12 19.43 -1.26
N MET A 75 4.12 18.64 -1.68
CA MET A 75 4.53 17.46 -0.92
C MET A 75 5.23 17.85 0.38
N VAL A 76 4.74 17.35 1.51
CA VAL A 76 5.50 17.47 2.77
C VAL A 76 6.79 16.63 2.71
N ARG A 77 7.82 17.02 3.47
CA ARG A 77 9.17 16.42 3.43
C ARG A 77 9.18 14.89 3.48
N GLY A 78 8.39 14.30 4.37
CA GLY A 78 8.28 12.83 4.50
C GLY A 78 7.62 12.17 3.28
N HIS A 79 6.64 12.83 2.67
CA HIS A 79 6.00 12.33 1.44
C HIS A 79 6.95 12.45 0.25
N ALA A 80 7.67 13.57 0.12
CA ALA A 80 8.67 13.75 -0.93
C ALA A 80 9.83 12.73 -0.82
N ALA A 81 10.24 12.39 0.42
CA ALA A 81 11.22 11.32 0.64
C ALA A 81 10.69 9.95 0.18
N ARG A 82 9.46 9.58 0.58
CA ARG A 82 8.82 8.31 0.19
C ARG A 82 8.57 8.21 -1.31
N PHE A 83 8.18 9.32 -1.95
CA PHE A 83 7.98 9.42 -3.39
C PHE A 83 9.26 9.13 -4.17
N ARG A 84 10.43 9.52 -3.67
CA ARG A 84 11.72 9.26 -4.34
C ARG A 84 12.39 7.98 -3.87
N THR A 85 11.87 7.33 -2.83
CA THR A 85 12.50 6.12 -2.28
C THR A 85 12.35 5.00 -3.29
N GLN A 86 13.46 4.52 -3.85
CA GLN A 86 13.49 3.39 -4.78
C GLN A 86 13.20 2.03 -4.11
N SER A 87 12.39 1.99 -3.05
CA SER A 87 11.84 0.74 -2.57
C SER A 87 10.85 0.28 -3.61
N LYS A 88 11.23 -0.74 -4.38
CA LYS A 88 10.26 -1.70 -4.87
C LYS A 88 9.63 -2.25 -3.59
N LEU A 89 8.45 -1.77 -3.23
CA LEU A 89 7.59 -2.59 -2.39
C LEU A 89 7.11 -3.70 -3.32
N SER A 90 8.03 -4.61 -3.69
CA SER A 90 7.63 -5.91 -4.16
C SER A 90 6.86 -6.48 -2.97
N ASN A 91 5.53 -6.49 -3.08
CA ASN A 91 4.75 -7.52 -2.44
C ASN A 91 5.16 -8.85 -3.10
N GLU A 92 6.40 -9.27 -2.89
CA GLU A 92 6.66 -10.67 -2.67
C GLU A 92 6.03 -10.92 -1.31
N THR A 93 4.75 -11.29 -1.36
CA THR A 93 4.02 -11.86 -0.26
C THR A 93 4.98 -12.84 0.39
N ASN A 94 5.55 -12.47 1.54
CA ASN A 94 6.37 -13.39 2.32
C ASN A 94 5.43 -14.53 2.67
N HIS A 95 5.45 -15.59 1.85
CA HIS A 95 4.96 -16.89 2.25
C HIS A 95 5.78 -17.21 3.50
N VAL A 96 5.16 -17.00 4.67
CA VAL A 96 5.68 -17.44 5.94
C VAL A 96 5.76 -18.96 5.84
N ARG A 97 6.89 -19.46 5.36
CA ARG A 97 7.27 -20.86 5.55
C ARG A 97 7.56 -20.94 7.04
N ILE A 98 6.55 -21.33 7.81
CA ILE A 98 6.77 -21.88 9.14
C ILE A 98 7.68 -23.09 8.89
N LYS A 99 8.99 -22.90 9.06
CA LYS A 99 9.91 -24.04 9.13
C LYS A 99 9.45 -24.82 10.35
N GLU A 100 9.01 -26.06 10.11
CA GLU A 100 8.69 -27.02 11.16
C GLU A 100 9.75 -26.94 12.26
N GLY A 101 9.30 -26.73 13.51
CA GLY A 101 10.15 -26.91 14.69
C GLY A 101 10.18 -25.79 15.73
N HIS A 102 9.57 -24.61 15.50
CA HIS A 102 9.60 -23.54 16.51
C HIS A 102 8.30 -23.47 17.31
N VAL A 103 8.26 -24.19 18.43
CA VAL A 103 7.28 -23.99 19.51
C VAL A 103 7.69 -22.75 20.29
N LEU A 104 6.93 -21.67 20.16
CA LEU A 104 7.08 -20.51 21.03
C LEU A 104 6.48 -20.83 22.41
N LYS A 105 7.33 -21.23 23.35
CA LYS A 105 7.02 -21.17 24.79
C LYS A 105 6.87 -19.71 25.19
N GLY A 106 5.67 -19.32 25.63
CA GLY A 106 5.49 -18.07 26.38
C GLY A 106 4.29 -17.25 25.97
N ILE A 107 3.09 -17.70 26.34
CA ILE A 107 2.04 -16.76 26.73
C ILE A 107 1.72 -17.10 28.18
N VAL A 108 2.29 -16.32 29.09
CA VAL A 108 1.82 -16.23 30.47
C VAL A 108 0.53 -15.41 30.42
N ALA A 109 -0.61 -16.08 30.54
CA ALA A 109 -1.89 -15.42 30.77
C ALA A 109 -2.27 -15.63 32.24
N SER A 110 -2.12 -14.58 33.04
CA SER A 110 -2.79 -14.48 34.34
C SER A 110 -4.29 -14.32 34.12
N ALA A 111 -5.09 -15.14 34.80
CA ALA A 111 -6.39 -14.75 35.32
C ALA A 111 -6.75 -15.67 36.51
N PRO A 112 -7.17 -15.13 37.67
CA PRO A 112 -7.64 -15.93 38.81
C PRO A 112 -9.17 -16.09 38.75
N ALA A 113 -9.70 -17.28 39.04
CA ALA A 113 -11.10 -17.46 39.46
C ALA A 113 -11.28 -18.81 40.15
N VAL A 114 -11.28 -18.79 41.48
CA VAL A 114 -11.86 -19.83 42.34
C VAL A 114 -13.38 -19.81 42.13
N TRP A 115 -13.98 -20.96 41.81
CA TRP A 115 -15.29 -21.38 42.35
C TRP A 115 -15.39 -22.91 42.36
N LEU A 116 -15.85 -23.40 43.51
CA LEU A 116 -16.03 -24.80 43.93
C LEU A 116 -16.66 -25.70 42.87
N HIS A 117 -16.21 -26.96 42.82
CA HIS A 117 -17.13 -28.10 43.00
C HIS A 117 -16.38 -29.29 43.63
N SER A 118 -16.97 -29.78 44.71
CA SER A 118 -16.62 -30.99 45.44
C SER A 118 -16.67 -32.23 44.54
N ALA A 119 -15.66 -33.09 44.64
CA ALA A 119 -15.77 -34.50 44.26
C ALA A 119 -15.11 -35.34 45.34
N SER A 120 -15.93 -35.69 46.33
CA SER A 120 -15.80 -36.93 47.09
C SER A 120 -15.96 -38.10 46.12
N THR A 121 -15.09 -39.10 46.20
CA THR A 121 -15.47 -40.46 46.63
C THR A 121 -14.23 -41.35 46.69
N ASN A 122 -13.94 -41.85 47.90
CA ASN A 122 -13.17 -43.08 48.10
C ASN A 122 -13.96 -44.28 47.59
N GLY A 123 -13.24 -45.27 47.08
CA GLY A 123 -13.65 -46.66 46.91
C GLY A 123 -12.42 -47.53 47.00
#